data_AF-A0A4Q9JU92-F1
#
_entry.id   AF-A0A4Q9JU92-F1
#
_cell.length_a   1.000
_cell.length_b   1.000
_cell.length_c   1.000
_cell.angle_alpha   90.00
_cell.angle_beta   90.00
_cell.angle_gamma   90.00
#
_symmetry.space_group_name_H-M   'P 1'
#
loop_
_entity.id
_entity.type
_entity.pdbx_description
1 polymer ?
#
loop_
_entity_poly.entity_id
_entity_poly.type
_entity_poly.pdbx_seq_one_letter_code
_entity_poly.pdbx_strand_id
1 'polypeptide(L)'
;MTFVKSINNDFKQEEYYELLEYQMSKYQTLNHESIEWDKVYEYSLNLLKTKTIDIKICNYFSLACLYLNNATVYENLLKLFKHLNSLLNSNTLTQDEKILNSYKKRLEGIIKNFINQFNNAKLNINPDMALEFNEIFKELEKSLNISFIELNIQKAKIQDNQHNKEKINLNNEETKKESIDLLNDRSYKTYFNDLAFKLLTNDIDNLTAYALFIEACWGKIEHLPPHENFITFIESPNKNLEELLLKESSNLLEHIKLFMSHLALNPFWFEGFKMFCEFLKKHKKYNIAKFLCSLIYNFIDRFKELLKLKFSNNTPFCEQSLLNYFSNKNENTKTNPSKIQKDLNQSLIDIDKNRDNSLFSTLNSLIQMAELFEEQKMEYNAKIIYTQIKDLMEKKLLKDYLTKEYEKAKLKAFN
;
A
#
# COMPACT_ATOMS: atom_id res chain seq x y z
N MET A 1 -40.53 -3.45 -12.58
CA MET A 1 -39.46 -2.50 -12.22
C MET A 1 -39.40 -1.47 -13.32
N THR A 2 -39.44 -0.17 -13.00
CA THR A 2 -39.60 0.91 -13.98
C THR A 2 -38.39 1.83 -13.88
N PHE A 3 -37.71 2.08 -15.00
CA PHE A 3 -36.51 2.92 -15.07
C PHE A 3 -36.83 4.29 -15.68
N VAL A 4 -35.98 5.28 -15.41
CA VAL A 4 -36.14 6.64 -15.95
C VAL A 4 -35.92 6.66 -17.47
N LYS A 5 -36.52 7.63 -18.17
CA LYS A 5 -36.47 7.74 -19.64
C LYS A 5 -35.48 8.77 -20.17
N SER A 6 -34.93 9.65 -19.33
CA SER A 6 -34.05 10.75 -19.73
C SER A 6 -32.62 10.59 -19.22
N ILE A 7 -31.66 11.07 -20.02
CA ILE A 7 -30.28 11.33 -19.59
C ILE A 7 -30.30 12.70 -18.92
N ASN A 8 -30.56 12.73 -17.62
CA ASN A 8 -30.44 13.96 -16.85
C ASN A 8 -28.97 14.18 -16.49
N ASN A 9 -28.45 15.41 -16.47
CA ASN A 9 -27.04 15.71 -16.16
C ASN A 9 -26.80 16.18 -14.72
N ASP A 10 -27.86 16.50 -13.98
CA ASP A 10 -27.79 17.08 -12.63
C ASP A 10 -27.60 16.03 -11.50
N PHE A 11 -27.39 14.76 -11.84
CA PHE A 11 -27.21 13.69 -10.85
C PHE A 11 -25.81 13.65 -10.22
N LYS A 12 -24.87 14.48 -10.70
CA LYS A 12 -23.47 14.46 -10.24
C LYS A 12 -23.27 14.97 -8.82
N GLN A 13 -24.25 15.69 -8.27
CA GLN A 13 -24.25 16.21 -6.88
C GLN A 13 -24.99 15.28 -5.91
N GLU A 14 -25.49 14.13 -6.39
CA GLU A 14 -26.21 13.18 -5.55
C GLU A 14 -25.22 12.35 -4.73
N GLU A 15 -25.51 12.19 -3.44
CA GLU A 15 -24.70 11.41 -2.50
C GLU A 15 -24.47 9.97 -3.00
N TYR A 16 -25.49 9.34 -3.60
CA TYR A 16 -25.37 8.01 -4.20
C TYR A 16 -24.41 7.94 -5.39
N TYR A 17 -24.27 9.03 -6.16
CA TYR A 17 -23.32 9.08 -7.27
C TYR A 17 -21.88 9.24 -6.77
N GLU A 18 -21.65 10.05 -5.74
CA GLU A 18 -20.32 10.20 -5.12
C GLU A 18 -19.85 8.88 -4.49
N LEU A 19 -20.74 8.19 -3.76
CA LEU A 19 -20.46 6.87 -3.18
C LEU A 19 -20.21 5.80 -4.25
N LEU A 20 -20.96 5.85 -5.37
CA LEU A 20 -20.77 4.96 -6.51
C LEU A 20 -19.42 5.21 -7.20
N GLU A 21 -19.08 6.47 -7.49
CA GLU A 21 -17.77 6.82 -8.07
C GLU A 21 -16.61 6.48 -7.14
N TYR A 22 -16.78 6.63 -5.83
CA TYR A 22 -15.79 6.19 -4.85
C TYR A 22 -15.53 4.67 -4.95
N GLN A 23 -16.58 3.85 -5.01
CA GLN A 23 -16.42 2.39 -5.19
C GLN A 23 -15.83 2.05 -6.58
N MET A 24 -16.28 2.73 -7.63
CA MET A 24 -15.80 2.49 -8.99
C MET A 24 -14.39 3.03 -9.25
N SER A 25 -13.89 3.98 -8.46
CA SER A 25 -12.49 4.42 -8.49
C SER A 25 -11.50 3.31 -8.11
N LYS A 26 -12.01 2.27 -7.43
CA LYS A 26 -11.26 1.08 -7.04
C LYS A 26 -11.28 0.01 -8.13
N TYR A 27 -12.12 0.17 -9.16
CA TYR A 27 -12.28 -0.79 -10.24
C TYR A 27 -11.15 -0.62 -11.27
N GLN A 28 -10.47 -1.74 -11.59
CA GLN A 28 -9.30 -1.78 -12.48
C GLN A 28 -8.09 -0.97 -12.00
N THR A 29 -8.12 -0.42 -10.79
CA THR A 29 -6.94 0.12 -10.14
C THR A 29 -6.20 -0.99 -9.42
N LEU A 30 -4.88 -0.84 -9.28
CA LEU A 30 -4.01 -1.77 -8.55
C LEU A 30 -4.28 -1.79 -7.03
N ASN A 31 -5.28 -1.03 -6.56
CA ASN A 31 -5.66 -0.92 -5.16
C ASN A 31 -6.59 -2.07 -4.71
N HIS A 32 -6.32 -2.66 -3.55
CA HIS A 32 -7.12 -3.74 -2.94
C HIS A 32 -8.06 -3.26 -1.83
N GLU A 33 -8.77 -2.15 -2.04
CA GLU A 33 -10.04 -2.01 -1.33
C GLU A 33 -11.03 -2.94 -2.03
N SER A 34 -11.56 -3.93 -1.30
CA SER A 34 -12.60 -4.82 -1.84
C SER A 34 -13.77 -3.95 -2.28
N ILE A 35 -14.07 -3.95 -3.58
CA ILE A 35 -15.25 -3.26 -4.09
C ILE A 35 -16.46 -3.93 -3.46
N GLU A 36 -17.25 -3.14 -2.74
CA GLU A 36 -18.51 -3.59 -2.17
C GLU A 36 -19.54 -3.66 -3.30
N TRP A 37 -19.49 -4.74 -4.08
CA TRP A 37 -20.33 -4.93 -5.26
C TRP A 37 -21.83 -4.89 -4.96
N ASP A 38 -22.23 -5.27 -3.74
CA ASP A 38 -23.60 -5.11 -3.25
C ASP A 38 -24.03 -3.64 -3.22
N LYS A 39 -23.15 -2.75 -2.71
CA LYS A 39 -23.41 -1.31 -2.67
C LYS A 39 -23.34 -0.69 -4.06
N VAL A 40 -22.39 -1.12 -4.90
CA VAL A 40 -22.33 -0.68 -6.32
C VAL A 40 -23.64 -1.03 -7.03
N TYR A 41 -24.16 -2.23 -6.81
CA TYR A 41 -25.44 -2.67 -7.33
C TYR A 41 -26.60 -1.80 -6.81
N GLU A 42 -26.71 -1.61 -5.50
CA GLU A 42 -27.79 -0.81 -4.89
C GLU A 42 -27.78 0.65 -5.35
N TYR A 43 -26.61 1.30 -5.34
CA TYR A 43 -26.48 2.71 -5.71
C TYR A 43 -26.76 2.93 -7.19
N SER A 44 -26.23 2.07 -8.07
CA SER A 44 -26.50 2.16 -9.50
C SER A 44 -27.97 1.84 -9.83
N LEU A 45 -28.57 0.85 -9.18
CA LEU A 45 -30.00 0.53 -9.33
C LEU A 45 -30.89 1.70 -8.89
N ASN A 46 -30.54 2.38 -7.79
CA ASN A 46 -31.31 3.52 -7.29
C ASN A 46 -31.24 4.70 -8.28
N LEU A 47 -30.05 5.05 -8.77
CA LEU A 47 -29.86 6.11 -9.76
C LEU A 47 -30.61 5.83 -11.08
N LEU A 48 -30.59 4.57 -11.55
CA LEU A 48 -31.30 4.14 -12.76
C LEU A 48 -32.84 4.21 -12.64
N LYS A 49 -33.37 4.08 -11.42
CA LYS A 49 -34.81 4.19 -11.13
C LYS A 49 -35.29 5.61 -10.92
N THR A 50 -34.46 6.46 -10.32
CA THR A 50 -34.92 7.73 -9.76
C THR A 50 -34.47 8.94 -10.57
N LYS A 51 -33.32 8.90 -11.24
CA LYS A 51 -32.68 10.11 -11.76
C LYS A 51 -32.21 10.05 -13.23
N THR A 52 -31.52 9.00 -13.67
CA THR A 52 -30.84 9.03 -14.97
C THR A 52 -30.65 7.64 -15.58
N ILE A 53 -30.47 7.58 -16.91
CA ILE A 53 -30.09 6.36 -17.64
C ILE A 53 -28.73 6.46 -18.33
N ASP A 54 -27.83 7.23 -17.71
CA ASP A 54 -26.45 7.42 -18.17
C ASP A 54 -25.75 6.08 -18.39
N ILE A 55 -25.10 5.95 -19.55
CA ILE A 55 -24.46 4.71 -19.98
C ILE A 55 -23.32 4.26 -19.05
N LYS A 56 -22.67 5.21 -18.36
CA LYS A 56 -21.63 4.93 -17.36
C LYS A 56 -22.23 4.18 -16.16
N ILE A 57 -23.40 4.62 -15.68
CA ILE A 57 -24.12 3.97 -14.58
C ILE A 57 -24.64 2.60 -15.04
N CYS A 58 -25.14 2.47 -16.27
CA CYS A 58 -25.51 1.18 -16.86
C CYS A 58 -24.31 0.20 -16.90
N ASN A 59 -23.11 0.70 -17.22
CA ASN A 59 -21.90 -0.13 -17.21
C ASN A 59 -21.56 -0.60 -15.80
N TYR A 60 -21.57 0.30 -14.81
CA TYR A 60 -21.31 -0.05 -13.41
C TYR A 60 -22.31 -1.08 -12.87
N PHE A 61 -23.59 -0.92 -13.19
CA PHE A 61 -24.64 -1.86 -12.82
C PHE A 61 -24.40 -3.24 -13.46
N SER A 62 -24.07 -3.29 -14.77
CA SER A 62 -23.75 -4.54 -15.47
C SER A 62 -22.55 -5.26 -14.86
N LEU A 63 -21.49 -4.51 -14.51
CA LEU A 63 -20.33 -5.04 -13.81
C LEU A 63 -20.71 -5.61 -12.44
N ALA A 64 -21.45 -4.87 -11.62
CA ALA A 64 -21.92 -5.37 -10.33
C ALA A 64 -22.72 -6.67 -10.47
N CYS A 65 -23.55 -6.78 -11.52
CA CYS A 65 -24.28 -8.01 -11.80
C CYS A 65 -23.37 -9.20 -12.13
N LEU A 66 -22.31 -8.97 -12.90
CA LEU A 66 -21.32 -10.00 -13.23
C LEU A 66 -20.54 -10.47 -12.01
N TYR A 67 -20.16 -9.57 -11.10
CA TYR A 67 -19.40 -9.91 -9.90
C TYR A 67 -20.24 -10.58 -8.81
N LEU A 68 -21.50 -10.18 -8.63
CA LEU A 68 -22.41 -10.79 -7.65
C LEU A 68 -22.92 -12.17 -8.07
N ASN A 69 -22.96 -12.43 -9.38
CA ASN A 69 -23.27 -13.74 -9.98
C ASN A 69 -24.51 -14.45 -9.38
N ASN A 70 -25.62 -13.72 -9.27
CA ASN A 70 -26.88 -14.20 -8.69
C ASN A 70 -28.04 -14.10 -9.69
N ALA A 71 -28.90 -15.12 -9.75
CA ALA A 71 -30.06 -15.17 -10.65
C ALA A 71 -30.99 -13.95 -10.51
N THR A 72 -31.27 -13.49 -9.29
CA THR A 72 -32.17 -12.32 -9.06
C THR A 72 -31.56 -11.01 -9.57
N VAL A 73 -30.23 -10.92 -9.51
CA VAL A 73 -29.46 -9.78 -10.01
C VAL A 73 -29.49 -9.75 -11.54
N TYR A 74 -29.36 -10.90 -12.19
CA TYR A 74 -29.49 -11.04 -13.63
C TYR A 74 -30.91 -10.78 -14.16
N GLU A 75 -31.97 -11.12 -13.41
CA GLU A 75 -33.33 -10.70 -13.79
C GLU A 75 -33.48 -9.18 -13.89
N ASN A 76 -32.82 -8.45 -12.99
CA ASN A 76 -32.88 -6.99 -12.99
C ASN A 76 -32.02 -6.40 -14.11
N LEU A 77 -30.90 -7.05 -14.46
CA LEU A 77 -30.11 -6.71 -15.64
C LEU A 77 -30.88 -6.95 -16.94
N LEU A 78 -31.61 -8.06 -17.03
CA LEU A 78 -32.47 -8.37 -18.17
C LEU A 78 -33.55 -7.29 -18.36
N LYS A 79 -34.21 -6.88 -17.26
CA LYS A 79 -35.20 -5.78 -17.28
C LYS A 79 -34.57 -4.47 -17.74
N LEU A 80 -33.32 -4.18 -17.35
CA LEU A 80 -32.60 -3.00 -17.82
C LEU A 80 -32.36 -3.05 -19.34
N PHE A 81 -31.88 -4.17 -19.88
CA PHE A 81 -31.68 -4.29 -21.34
C PHE A 81 -32.99 -4.21 -22.12
N LYS A 82 -34.09 -4.81 -21.64
CA LYS A 82 -35.42 -4.64 -22.25
C LYS A 82 -35.83 -3.16 -22.30
N HIS A 83 -35.59 -2.42 -21.21
CA HIS A 83 -35.89 -0.99 -21.16
C HIS A 83 -34.99 -0.16 -22.08
N LEU A 84 -33.68 -0.44 -22.12
CA LEU A 84 -32.75 0.22 -23.03
C LEU A 84 -33.10 -0.02 -24.51
N ASN A 85 -33.47 -1.26 -24.87
CA ASN A 85 -33.96 -1.58 -26.20
C ASN A 85 -35.23 -0.78 -26.56
N SER A 86 -36.18 -0.69 -25.62
CA SER A 86 -37.39 0.12 -25.82
C SER A 86 -37.08 1.60 -26.07
N LEU A 87 -36.12 2.18 -25.33
CA LEU A 87 -35.71 3.58 -25.47
C LEU A 87 -34.96 3.87 -26.77
N LEU A 88 -34.12 2.92 -27.22
CA LEU A 88 -33.41 3.00 -28.49
C LEU A 88 -34.39 2.95 -29.67
N ASN A 89 -35.43 2.11 -29.58
CA ASN A 89 -36.45 1.99 -30.62
C ASN A 89 -37.41 3.18 -30.65
N SER A 90 -37.63 3.87 -29.52
CA SER A 90 -38.47 5.07 -29.46
C SER A 90 -37.72 6.39 -29.75
N ASN A 91 -36.40 6.37 -30.00
CA ASN A 91 -35.54 7.56 -30.21
C ASN A 91 -35.69 8.65 -29.12
N THR A 92 -36.13 8.28 -27.92
CA THR A 92 -36.46 9.22 -26.83
C THR A 92 -35.24 9.66 -25.99
N LEU A 93 -34.04 9.15 -26.28
CA LEU A 93 -32.84 9.41 -25.50
C LEU A 93 -32.29 10.84 -25.70
N THR A 94 -32.07 11.27 -26.94
CA THR A 94 -31.51 12.59 -27.30
C THR A 94 -31.71 12.89 -28.78
N GLN A 95 -31.93 14.15 -29.16
CA GLN A 95 -32.00 14.57 -30.58
C GLN A 95 -30.61 14.67 -31.27
N ASP A 96 -29.52 14.67 -30.49
CA ASP A 96 -28.15 14.75 -31.02
C ASP A 96 -27.63 13.39 -31.49
N GLU A 97 -27.54 13.21 -32.82
CA GLU A 97 -27.05 11.97 -33.46
C GLU A 97 -25.64 11.54 -33.00
N LYS A 98 -24.76 12.50 -32.69
CA LYS A 98 -23.40 12.20 -32.20
C LYS A 98 -23.41 11.57 -30.81
N ILE A 99 -24.25 12.08 -29.91
CA ILE A 99 -24.39 11.56 -28.55
C ILE A 99 -25.05 10.19 -28.60
N LEU A 100 -26.07 10.02 -29.43
CA LEU A 100 -26.75 8.75 -29.66
C LEU A 100 -25.78 7.68 -30.19
N ASN A 101 -24.93 8.01 -31.17
CA ASN A 101 -23.93 7.08 -31.70
C ASN A 101 -22.85 6.71 -30.66
N SER A 102 -22.44 7.65 -29.81
CA SER A 102 -21.54 7.36 -28.68
C SER A 102 -22.19 6.43 -27.65
N TYR A 103 -23.47 6.66 -27.35
CA TYR A 103 -24.27 5.82 -26.46
C TYR A 103 -24.39 4.39 -27.00
N LYS A 104 -24.73 4.24 -28.30
CA LYS A 104 -24.81 2.95 -29.00
C LYS A 104 -23.49 2.17 -28.95
N LYS A 105 -22.36 2.82 -29.25
CA LYS A 105 -21.02 2.19 -29.19
C LYS A 105 -20.63 1.73 -27.78
N ARG A 106 -20.97 2.50 -26.76
CA ARG A 106 -20.69 2.11 -25.37
C ARG A 106 -21.59 0.96 -24.91
N LEU A 107 -22.87 0.97 -25.30
CA LEU A 107 -23.82 -0.10 -25.03
C LEU A 107 -23.40 -1.41 -25.69
N GLU A 108 -22.92 -1.35 -26.94
CA GLU A 108 -22.30 -2.48 -27.64
C GLU A 108 -21.13 -3.08 -26.83
N GLY A 109 -20.24 -2.24 -26.29
CA GLY A 109 -19.12 -2.69 -25.45
C GLY A 109 -19.57 -3.42 -24.18
N ILE A 110 -20.63 -2.93 -23.53
CA ILE A 110 -21.21 -3.57 -22.33
C ILE A 110 -21.76 -4.96 -22.66
N ILE A 111 -22.49 -5.09 -23.77
CA ILE A 111 -23.07 -6.36 -24.21
C ILE A 111 -21.97 -7.37 -24.59
N LYS A 112 -20.95 -6.94 -25.34
CA LYS A 112 -19.80 -7.79 -25.69
C LYS A 112 -19.06 -8.29 -24.46
N ASN A 113 -18.84 -7.43 -23.46
CA ASN A 113 -18.21 -7.83 -22.20
C ASN A 113 -19.07 -8.87 -21.45
N PHE A 114 -20.39 -8.65 -21.37
CA PHE A 114 -21.30 -9.60 -20.75
C PHE A 114 -21.28 -10.97 -21.44
N ILE A 115 -21.36 -11.01 -22.77
CA ILE A 115 -21.31 -12.26 -23.56
C ILE A 115 -19.98 -12.98 -23.35
N ASN A 116 -18.86 -12.25 -23.37
CA ASN A 116 -17.54 -12.84 -23.18
C ASN A 116 -17.38 -13.44 -21.77
N GLN A 117 -17.87 -12.74 -20.75
CA GLN A 117 -17.86 -13.25 -19.38
C GLN A 117 -18.80 -14.45 -19.20
N PHE A 118 -19.97 -14.44 -19.84
CA PHE A 118 -20.89 -15.58 -19.82
C PHE A 118 -20.28 -16.83 -20.47
N ASN A 119 -19.63 -16.67 -21.62
CA ASN A 119 -19.10 -17.80 -22.37
C ASN A 119 -17.81 -18.37 -21.75
N ASN A 120 -17.03 -17.55 -21.04
CA ASN A 120 -15.75 -17.97 -20.45
C ASN A 120 -15.82 -18.27 -18.94
N ALA A 121 -16.79 -17.71 -18.20
CA ALA A 121 -16.97 -17.92 -16.76
C ALA A 121 -18.24 -18.74 -16.47
N LYS A 122 -18.20 -19.56 -15.42
CA LYS A 122 -19.38 -20.31 -14.93
C LYS A 122 -20.37 -19.36 -14.25
N LEU A 123 -21.13 -18.58 -15.02
CA LEU A 123 -22.18 -17.72 -14.50
C LEU A 123 -23.41 -18.53 -14.08
N ASN A 124 -24.02 -18.15 -12.96
CA ASN A 124 -25.20 -18.80 -12.38
C ASN A 124 -26.49 -18.24 -12.98
N ILE A 125 -26.63 -18.41 -14.30
CA ILE A 125 -27.79 -17.95 -15.07
C ILE A 125 -28.60 -19.17 -15.50
N ASN A 126 -29.92 -19.15 -15.24
CA ASN A 126 -30.83 -20.19 -15.70
C ASN A 126 -30.84 -20.22 -17.25
N PRO A 127 -30.76 -21.39 -17.92
CA PRO A 127 -30.88 -21.51 -19.37
C PRO A 127 -32.08 -20.76 -19.98
N ASP A 128 -33.24 -20.71 -19.31
CA ASP A 128 -34.39 -19.94 -19.81
C ASP A 128 -34.11 -18.44 -19.87
N MET A 129 -33.37 -17.92 -18.89
CA MET A 129 -32.97 -16.52 -18.84
C MET A 129 -31.89 -16.21 -19.89
N ALA A 130 -30.98 -17.16 -20.16
CA ALA A 130 -29.99 -17.03 -21.23
C ALA A 130 -30.65 -16.95 -22.62
N LEU A 131 -31.75 -17.68 -22.83
CA LEU A 131 -32.56 -17.54 -24.04
C LEU A 131 -33.19 -16.15 -24.13
N GLU A 132 -33.75 -15.62 -23.03
CA GLU A 132 -34.30 -14.26 -23.02
C GLU A 132 -33.23 -13.18 -23.30
N PHE A 133 -32.01 -13.34 -22.80
CA PHE A 133 -30.90 -12.44 -23.15
C PHE A 133 -30.56 -12.50 -24.65
N ASN A 134 -30.49 -13.70 -25.23
CA ASN A 134 -30.23 -13.88 -26.66
C ASN A 134 -31.31 -13.21 -27.54
N GLU A 135 -32.58 -13.33 -27.17
CA GLU A 135 -33.68 -12.66 -27.89
C GLU A 135 -33.54 -11.14 -27.86
N ILE A 136 -33.26 -10.55 -26.70
CA ILE A 136 -33.07 -9.09 -26.57
C ILE A 136 -31.81 -8.63 -27.31
N PHE A 137 -30.73 -9.40 -27.25
CA PHE A 137 -29.51 -9.06 -27.97
C PHE A 137 -29.74 -9.09 -29.47
N LYS A 138 -30.49 -10.05 -30.02
CA LYS A 138 -30.92 -10.05 -31.44
C LYS A 138 -31.76 -8.83 -31.82
N GLU A 139 -32.62 -8.35 -30.94
CA GLU A 139 -33.35 -7.10 -31.17
C GLU A 139 -32.42 -5.88 -31.14
N LEU A 140 -31.44 -5.87 -30.24
CA LEU A 140 -30.43 -4.82 -30.15
C LEU A 140 -29.42 -4.86 -31.32
N GLU A 141 -29.12 -6.02 -31.90
CA GLU A 141 -28.31 -6.12 -33.13
C GLU A 141 -28.92 -5.30 -34.26
N LYS A 142 -30.25 -5.33 -34.40
CA LYS A 142 -30.98 -4.58 -35.42
C LYS A 142 -30.93 -3.07 -35.17
N SER A 143 -30.96 -2.62 -33.92
CA SER A 143 -30.94 -1.19 -33.57
C SER A 143 -29.53 -0.59 -33.52
N LEU A 144 -28.51 -1.43 -33.33
CA LEU A 144 -27.09 -1.07 -33.29
C LEU A 144 -26.35 -1.33 -34.61
N ASN A 145 -26.92 -2.13 -35.52
CA ASN A 145 -26.36 -2.54 -36.81
C ASN A 145 -25.04 -3.33 -36.68
N ILE A 146 -24.97 -4.22 -35.68
CA ILE A 146 -23.76 -4.98 -35.29
C ILE A 146 -24.18 -6.41 -34.91
N SER A 147 -23.38 -7.41 -35.25
CA SER A 147 -23.59 -8.80 -34.83
C SER A 147 -22.91 -9.09 -33.49
N PHE A 148 -23.65 -9.75 -32.60
CA PHE A 148 -23.17 -10.30 -31.34
C PHE A 148 -23.04 -11.83 -31.46
N ILE A 149 -22.15 -12.40 -30.63
CA ILE A 149 -22.01 -13.85 -30.52
C ILE A 149 -23.10 -14.34 -29.57
N GLU A 150 -23.82 -15.41 -29.93
CA GLU A 150 -24.85 -15.97 -29.04
C GLU A 150 -24.25 -16.53 -27.74
N LEU A 151 -25.02 -16.45 -26.66
CA LEU A 151 -24.66 -17.06 -25.38
C LEU A 151 -24.65 -18.59 -25.52
N ASN A 152 -23.56 -19.24 -25.10
CA ASN A 152 -23.34 -20.67 -25.29
C ASN A 152 -24.11 -21.48 -24.24
N ILE A 153 -25.34 -21.88 -24.56
CA ILE A 153 -26.20 -22.65 -23.66
C ILE A 153 -25.76 -24.11 -23.71
N GLN A 154 -24.84 -24.51 -22.82
CA GLN A 154 -24.62 -25.93 -22.56
C GLN A 154 -25.92 -26.50 -21.95
N LYS A 155 -26.67 -27.27 -22.74
CA LYS A 155 -27.86 -27.99 -22.28
C LYS A 155 -27.47 -28.89 -21.10
N ALA A 156 -27.88 -28.50 -19.90
CA ALA A 156 -27.72 -29.31 -18.71
C ALA A 156 -28.49 -30.62 -18.88
N LYS A 157 -27.76 -31.74 -19.07
CA LYS A 157 -28.28 -33.06 -18.73
C LYS A 157 -28.03 -33.28 -17.25
N ILE A 158 -29.13 -33.51 -16.56
CA ILE A 158 -29.28 -33.89 -15.16
C ILE A 158 -28.30 -35.01 -14.80
N GLN A 159 -27.47 -34.77 -13.78
CA GLN A 159 -27.04 -35.80 -12.83
C GLN A 159 -27.20 -35.23 -11.42
N ASP A 160 -28.33 -35.59 -10.81
CA ASP A 160 -28.48 -35.63 -9.36
C ASP A 160 -27.52 -36.64 -8.75
N ASN A 161 -27.23 -36.43 -7.45
CA ASN A 161 -26.35 -37.15 -6.52
C ASN A 161 -24.90 -36.62 -6.50
N GLN A 162 -24.41 -35.92 -5.47
CA GLN A 162 -24.84 -35.79 -4.08
C GLN A 162 -24.50 -34.38 -3.57
N HIS A 163 -25.41 -33.83 -2.76
CA HIS A 163 -25.13 -32.74 -1.84
C HIS A 163 -23.84 -32.99 -1.07
N ASN A 164 -22.86 -32.10 -1.23
CA ASN A 164 -22.12 -31.59 -0.09
C ASN A 164 -22.33 -30.09 -0.02
N LYS A 165 -23.07 -29.68 1.01
CA LYS A 165 -23.22 -28.30 1.46
C LYS A 165 -21.84 -27.78 1.85
N GLU A 166 -21.22 -26.92 1.06
CA GLU A 166 -20.27 -25.97 1.61
C GLU A 166 -21.01 -24.67 1.93
N LYS A 167 -21.48 -24.63 3.17
CA LYS A 167 -21.75 -23.39 3.89
C LYS A 167 -20.46 -22.57 3.85
N ILE A 168 -20.49 -21.35 3.33
CA ILE A 168 -19.48 -20.36 3.69
C ILE A 168 -19.82 -19.93 5.12
N ASN A 169 -19.25 -20.67 6.08
CA ASN A 169 -19.29 -20.33 7.48
C ASN A 169 -18.38 -19.11 7.71
N LEU A 170 -18.96 -18.06 8.27
CA LEU A 170 -18.23 -17.23 9.22
C LEU A 170 -17.73 -18.14 10.35
N ASN A 171 -16.45 -17.97 10.71
CA ASN A 171 -15.72 -18.52 11.85
C ASN A 171 -15.50 -20.05 11.88
N ASN A 172 -14.25 -20.47 11.65
CA ASN A 172 -13.39 -21.07 12.68
C ASN A 172 -12.00 -21.42 12.12
N GLU A 173 -11.01 -21.23 12.97
CA GLU A 173 -9.61 -21.64 12.82
C GLU A 173 -9.49 -23.14 12.56
N GLU A 174 -8.78 -23.52 11.50
CA GLU A 174 -7.78 -24.62 11.45
C GLU A 174 -7.40 -24.90 9.97
N THR A 175 -6.15 -24.53 9.68
CA THR A 175 -5.28 -24.87 8.54
C THR A 175 -5.68 -26.04 7.63
N LYS A 176 -6.14 -25.74 6.41
CA LYS A 176 -5.76 -26.51 5.20
C LYS A 176 -4.47 -25.90 4.66
N LYS A 177 -3.36 -26.63 4.74
CA LYS A 177 -2.08 -26.24 4.10
C LYS A 177 -2.21 -26.44 2.58
N GLU A 178 -2.78 -25.47 1.89
CA GLU A 178 -2.40 -25.22 0.50
C GLU A 178 -0.89 -24.90 0.51
N SER A 179 -0.10 -25.60 -0.31
CA SER A 179 1.33 -25.32 -0.39
C SER A 179 1.52 -23.89 -0.88
N ILE A 180 2.32 -23.11 -0.14
CA ILE A 180 2.57 -21.68 -0.37
C ILE A 180 2.97 -21.40 -1.83
N ASP A 181 3.66 -22.36 -2.46
CA ASP A 181 4.13 -22.29 -3.85
C ASP A 181 3.00 -22.31 -4.90
N LEU A 182 1.81 -22.82 -4.56
CA LEU A 182 0.65 -22.85 -5.47
C LEU A 182 -0.21 -21.58 -5.38
N LEU A 183 0.06 -20.70 -4.42
CA LEU A 183 -0.67 -19.45 -4.29
C LEU A 183 -0.33 -18.55 -5.47
N ASN A 184 -1.35 -17.97 -6.12
CA ASN A 184 -1.13 -16.87 -7.06
C ASN A 184 -0.48 -15.67 -6.32
N ASP A 185 0.15 -14.75 -7.04
CA ASP A 185 0.90 -13.65 -6.43
C ASP A 185 0.04 -12.79 -5.50
N ARG A 186 -1.23 -12.57 -5.85
CA ARG A 186 -2.17 -11.80 -5.03
C ARG A 186 -2.50 -12.52 -3.72
N SER A 187 -2.86 -13.80 -3.81
CA SER A 187 -3.18 -14.67 -2.68
C SER A 187 -1.98 -14.83 -1.74
N TYR A 188 -0.76 -14.88 -2.29
CA TYR A 188 0.48 -14.86 -1.50
C TYR A 188 0.59 -13.58 -0.68
N LYS A 189 0.46 -12.41 -1.33
CA LYS A 189 0.54 -11.11 -0.65
C LYS A 189 -0.53 -10.94 0.43
N THR A 190 -1.79 -11.27 0.12
CA THR A 190 -2.88 -11.17 1.10
C THR A 190 -2.66 -12.12 2.26
N TYR A 191 -2.23 -13.36 2.00
CA TYR A 191 -1.96 -14.34 3.04
C TYR A 191 -0.90 -13.85 4.04
N PHE A 192 0.25 -13.37 3.57
CA PHE A 192 1.31 -12.87 4.44
C PHE A 192 0.92 -11.58 5.18
N ASN A 193 0.20 -10.67 4.54
CA ASN A 193 -0.32 -9.47 5.20
C ASN A 193 -1.38 -9.80 6.27
N ASP A 194 -2.31 -10.70 5.99
CA ASP A 194 -3.33 -11.11 6.95
C ASP A 194 -2.69 -11.81 8.16
N LEU A 195 -1.65 -12.62 7.92
CA LEU A 195 -0.88 -13.26 8.98
C LEU A 195 -0.13 -12.21 9.82
N ALA A 196 0.48 -11.21 9.18
CA ALA A 196 1.08 -10.07 9.87
C ALA A 196 0.06 -9.30 10.72
N PHE A 197 -1.15 -9.05 10.20
CA PHE A 197 -2.21 -8.35 10.93
C PHE A 197 -2.68 -9.12 12.15
N LYS A 198 -2.83 -10.45 12.04
CA LYS A 198 -3.17 -11.32 13.18
C LYS A 198 -2.10 -11.29 14.28
N LEU A 199 -0.83 -11.16 13.91
CA LEU A 199 0.25 -11.03 14.90
C LEU A 199 0.22 -9.65 15.56
N LEU A 200 -0.02 -8.57 14.79
CA LEU A 200 -0.07 -7.21 15.31
C LEU A 200 -1.29 -6.92 16.20
N THR A 201 -2.40 -7.64 16.03
CA THR A 201 -3.56 -7.50 16.94
C THR A 201 -3.23 -7.93 18.36
N ASN A 202 -2.31 -8.88 18.53
CA ASN A 202 -1.88 -9.37 19.83
C ASN A 202 -0.68 -8.57 20.37
N ASP A 203 0.28 -8.26 19.51
CA ASP A 203 1.48 -7.51 19.87
C ASP A 203 1.94 -6.60 18.74
N ILE A 204 1.80 -5.29 18.95
CA ILE A 204 2.22 -4.25 18.00
C ILE A 204 3.74 -4.24 17.83
N ASP A 205 4.51 -4.67 18.83
CA ASP A 205 5.97 -4.69 18.80
C ASP A 205 6.56 -5.97 18.17
N ASN A 206 5.71 -6.85 17.64
CA ASN A 206 6.11 -8.13 17.09
C ASN A 206 6.90 -7.97 15.78
N LEU A 207 8.22 -8.11 15.85
CA LEU A 207 9.13 -8.03 14.70
C LEU A 207 8.80 -9.03 13.59
N THR A 208 8.28 -10.22 13.92
CA THR A 208 7.90 -11.23 12.94
C THR A 208 6.76 -10.75 12.06
N ALA A 209 5.81 -9.99 12.60
CA ALA A 209 4.73 -9.41 11.81
C ALA A 209 5.27 -8.47 10.72
N TYR A 210 6.23 -7.62 11.06
CA TYR A 210 6.89 -6.72 10.11
C TYR A 210 7.75 -7.48 9.09
N ALA A 211 8.40 -8.58 9.49
CA ALA A 211 9.13 -9.44 8.58
C ALA A 211 8.21 -10.10 7.54
N LEU A 212 7.06 -10.61 7.97
CA LEU A 212 6.04 -11.20 7.09
C LEU A 212 5.44 -10.17 6.13
N PHE A 213 5.30 -8.92 6.56
CA PHE A 213 4.92 -7.83 5.66
C PHE A 213 5.97 -7.57 4.58
N ILE A 214 7.26 -7.55 4.93
CA ILE A 214 8.32 -7.43 3.93
C ILE A 214 8.32 -8.63 2.97
N GLU A 215 8.03 -9.83 3.47
CA GLU A 215 7.84 -11.03 2.66
C GLU A 215 6.64 -10.88 1.70
N ALA A 216 5.54 -10.30 2.15
CA ALA A 216 4.41 -9.95 1.29
C ALA A 216 4.81 -8.95 0.19
N CYS A 217 5.68 -7.98 0.49
CA CYS A 217 6.14 -7.00 -0.49
C CYS A 217 7.04 -7.61 -1.57
N TRP A 218 8.05 -8.37 -1.15
CA TRP A 218 9.21 -8.69 -1.99
C TRP A 218 9.53 -10.18 -2.11
N GLY A 219 8.81 -11.07 -1.41
CA GLY A 219 9.10 -12.51 -1.37
C GLY A 219 9.15 -13.17 -2.75
N LYS A 220 8.22 -12.80 -3.63
CA LYS A 220 8.13 -13.31 -5.01
C LYS A 220 8.88 -12.47 -6.06
N ILE A 221 9.55 -11.38 -5.68
CA ILE A 221 10.26 -10.54 -6.64
C ILE A 221 11.65 -11.14 -6.89
N GLU A 222 11.77 -11.84 -8.01
CA GLU A 222 13.05 -12.45 -8.44
C GLU A 222 13.82 -11.58 -9.43
N HIS A 223 13.10 -10.76 -10.20
CA HIS A 223 13.66 -9.95 -11.28
C HIS A 223 13.20 -8.49 -11.18
N LEU A 224 14.00 -7.61 -11.80
CA LEU A 224 13.66 -6.20 -11.94
C LEU A 224 12.45 -6.03 -12.86
N PRO A 225 11.64 -4.97 -12.65
CA PRO A 225 10.53 -4.70 -13.54
C PRO A 225 11.01 -4.38 -14.96
N PRO A 226 10.21 -4.71 -15.99
CA PRO A 226 10.53 -4.39 -17.38
C PRO A 226 10.65 -2.86 -17.53
N HIS A 227 11.69 -2.43 -18.24
CA HIS A 227 12.04 -1.03 -18.40
C HIS A 227 12.64 -0.74 -19.77
N GLU A 228 12.40 0.47 -20.27
CA GLU A 228 13.02 1.03 -21.47
C GLU A 228 13.78 2.30 -21.05
N ASN A 229 15.08 2.38 -21.35
CA ASN A 229 15.95 3.49 -20.92
C ASN A 229 15.86 3.82 -19.41
N PHE A 230 15.78 2.79 -18.58
CA PHE A 230 15.58 2.87 -17.12
C PHE A 230 14.22 3.45 -16.66
N ILE A 231 13.27 3.66 -17.56
CA ILE A 231 11.89 4.05 -17.26
C ILE A 231 11.02 2.81 -17.27
N THR A 232 10.28 2.59 -16.20
CA THR A 232 9.36 1.45 -16.05
C THR A 232 7.93 1.85 -16.43
N PHE A 233 7.10 0.85 -16.75
CA PHE A 233 5.64 1.03 -16.92
C PHE A 233 4.89 1.17 -15.59
N ILE A 234 5.61 1.20 -14.46
CA ILE A 234 5.02 1.29 -13.13
C ILE A 234 4.68 2.75 -12.85
N GLU A 235 3.43 3.01 -12.49
CA GLU A 235 2.97 4.33 -12.11
C GLU A 235 3.48 4.71 -10.72
N SER A 236 3.90 5.96 -10.56
CA SER A 236 4.20 6.52 -9.25
C SER A 236 2.92 6.67 -8.44
N PRO A 237 2.95 6.45 -7.12
CA PRO A 237 1.80 6.71 -6.26
C PRO A 237 1.31 8.16 -6.35
N ASN A 238 -0.01 8.33 -6.25
CA ASN A 238 -0.68 9.63 -6.35
C ASN A 238 -0.51 10.44 -5.06
N LYS A 239 -0.44 11.78 -5.15
CA LYS A 239 -0.36 12.68 -3.98
C LYS A 239 -1.48 12.47 -2.95
N ASN A 240 -2.67 12.05 -3.40
CA ASN A 240 -3.80 11.75 -2.52
C ASN A 240 -3.51 10.57 -1.57
N LEU A 241 -2.68 9.59 -1.98
CA LEU A 241 -2.25 8.47 -1.12
C LEU A 241 -1.28 8.94 -0.04
N GLU A 242 -0.34 9.81 -0.38
CA GLU A 242 0.57 10.44 0.59
C GLU A 242 -0.21 11.20 1.66
N GLU A 243 -1.19 12.01 1.24
CA GLU A 243 -2.07 12.74 2.15
C GLU A 243 -2.90 11.82 3.04
N LEU A 244 -3.42 10.70 2.50
CA LEU A 244 -4.17 9.72 3.26
C LEU A 244 -3.31 9.07 4.36
N LEU A 245 -2.07 8.68 4.03
CA LEU A 245 -1.16 8.05 4.98
C LEU A 245 -0.64 9.00 6.04
N LEU A 246 -0.59 10.31 5.75
CA LEU A 246 -0.19 11.35 6.70
C LEU A 246 -1.34 11.84 7.60
N LYS A 247 -2.61 11.59 7.25
CA LYS A 247 -3.75 11.93 8.11
C LYS A 247 -3.72 11.08 9.37
N GLU A 248 -3.49 11.72 10.52
CA GLU A 248 -3.49 11.03 11.82
C GLU A 248 -4.85 10.39 12.09
N SER A 249 -4.84 9.07 12.28
CA SER A 249 -5.98 8.33 12.80
C SER A 249 -5.86 8.19 14.32
N SER A 250 -6.99 8.02 15.00
CA SER A 250 -7.02 7.85 16.47
C SER A 250 -6.45 6.51 16.94
N ASN A 251 -6.28 5.53 16.05
CA ASN A 251 -5.83 4.18 16.37
C ASN A 251 -4.52 3.81 15.65
N LEU A 252 -3.43 3.72 16.42
CA LEU A 252 -2.09 3.37 15.94
C LEU A 252 -2.05 2.04 15.17
N LEU A 253 -2.75 1.01 15.65
CA LEU A 253 -2.74 -0.31 15.02
C LEU A 253 -3.38 -0.28 13.63
N GLU A 254 -4.53 0.38 13.49
CA GLU A 254 -5.22 0.51 12.21
C GLU A 254 -4.40 1.34 11.22
N HIS A 255 -3.69 2.37 11.69
CA HIS A 255 -2.77 3.14 10.86
C HIS A 255 -1.58 2.29 10.39
N ILE A 256 -1.02 1.44 11.26
CA ILE A 256 0.05 0.50 10.89
C ILE A 256 -0.44 -0.46 9.81
N LYS A 257 -1.64 -1.04 9.97
CA LYS A 257 -2.26 -1.93 8.98
C LYS A 257 -2.49 -1.21 7.64
N LEU A 258 -2.96 0.04 7.69
CA LEU A 258 -3.15 0.90 6.51
C LEU A 258 -1.83 1.11 5.76
N PHE A 259 -0.74 1.45 6.46
CA PHE A 259 0.58 1.56 5.84
C PHE A 259 1.01 0.25 5.18
N MET A 260 0.89 -0.86 5.89
CA MET A 260 1.31 -2.18 5.39
C MET A 260 0.51 -2.61 4.16
N SER A 261 -0.81 -2.40 4.14
CA SER A 261 -1.66 -2.77 3.00
C SER A 261 -1.29 -1.96 1.75
N HIS A 262 -1.11 -0.64 1.88
CA HIS A 262 -0.76 0.21 0.74
C HIS A 262 0.67 0.00 0.24
N LEU A 263 1.64 -0.24 1.14
CA LEU A 263 3.03 -0.49 0.76
C LEU A 263 3.22 -1.87 0.11
N ALA A 264 2.46 -2.88 0.52
CA ALA A 264 2.49 -4.20 -0.14
C ALA A 264 1.98 -4.15 -1.59
N LEU A 265 1.10 -3.19 -1.88
CA LEU A 265 0.62 -2.92 -3.24
C LEU A 265 1.62 -2.13 -4.08
N ASN A 266 2.47 -1.33 -3.43
CA ASN A 266 3.45 -0.45 -4.07
C ASN A 266 4.88 -0.81 -3.65
N PRO A 267 5.40 -2.00 -4.00
CA PRO A 267 6.65 -2.54 -3.46
C PRO A 267 7.91 -1.72 -3.83
N PHE A 268 7.86 -0.91 -4.89
CA PHE A 268 8.97 -0.06 -5.33
C PHE A 268 8.87 1.38 -4.82
N TRP A 269 7.84 1.72 -4.06
CA TRP A 269 7.67 3.06 -3.51
C TRP A 269 8.44 3.24 -2.20
N PHE A 270 9.76 3.36 -2.31
CA PHE A 270 10.65 3.44 -1.16
C PHE A 270 10.43 4.69 -0.29
N GLU A 271 9.95 5.81 -0.86
CA GLU A 271 9.59 7.00 -0.08
C GLU A 271 8.46 6.68 0.91
N GLY A 272 7.47 5.88 0.51
CA GLY A 272 6.40 5.43 1.39
C GLY A 272 6.92 4.57 2.55
N PHE A 273 7.93 3.71 2.30
CA PHE A 273 8.57 2.95 3.38
C PHE A 273 9.34 3.85 4.36
N LYS A 274 9.96 4.93 3.87
CA LYS A 274 10.58 5.94 4.73
C LYS A 274 9.53 6.66 5.58
N MET A 275 8.41 7.07 4.98
CA MET A 275 7.28 7.67 5.71
C MET A 275 6.77 6.74 6.81
N PHE A 276 6.65 5.45 6.53
CA PHE A 276 6.25 4.45 7.52
C PHE A 276 7.27 4.30 8.66
N CYS A 277 8.57 4.31 8.36
CA CYS A 277 9.61 4.28 9.38
C CYS A 277 9.60 5.56 10.24
N GLU A 278 9.37 6.73 9.65
CA GLU A 278 9.24 8.00 10.37
C GLU A 278 8.00 8.02 11.27
N PHE A 279 6.88 7.50 10.78
CA PHE A 279 5.65 7.31 11.55
C PHE A 279 5.91 6.42 12.78
N LEU A 280 6.54 5.26 12.59
CA LEU A 280 6.90 4.37 13.71
C LEU A 280 7.83 5.06 14.72
N LYS A 281 8.82 5.83 14.26
CA LYS A 281 9.70 6.63 15.14
C LYS A 281 8.93 7.69 15.92
N LYS A 282 7.97 8.38 15.30
CA LYS A 282 7.10 9.37 15.97
C LYS A 282 6.29 8.73 17.11
N HIS A 283 5.85 7.49 16.92
CA HIS A 283 5.14 6.70 17.93
C HIS A 283 6.08 5.90 18.86
N LYS A 284 7.36 6.27 18.95
CA LYS A 284 8.39 5.68 19.82
C LYS A 284 8.70 4.19 19.53
N LYS A 285 8.36 3.69 18.35
CA LYS A 285 8.63 2.31 17.89
C LYS A 285 9.98 2.21 17.15
N TYR A 286 11.05 2.68 17.80
CA TYR A 286 12.38 2.80 17.18
C TYR A 286 12.98 1.46 16.75
N ASN A 287 12.82 0.42 17.57
CA ASN A 287 13.37 -0.91 17.30
C ASN A 287 12.80 -1.50 16.01
N ILE A 288 11.48 -1.37 15.81
CA ILE A 288 10.78 -1.82 14.60
C ILE A 288 11.23 -1.01 13.39
N ALA A 289 11.27 0.33 13.52
CA ALA A 289 11.70 1.20 12.44
C ALA A 289 13.14 0.86 11.99
N LYS A 290 14.04 0.60 12.95
CA LYS A 290 15.43 0.19 12.66
C LYS A 290 15.48 -1.17 11.96
N PHE A 291 14.69 -2.13 12.43
CA PHE A 291 14.57 -3.46 11.83
C PHE A 291 14.07 -3.39 10.37
N LEU A 292 13.00 -2.62 10.13
CA LEU A 292 12.48 -2.38 8.77
C LEU A 292 13.51 -1.71 7.88
N CYS A 293 14.22 -0.68 8.36
CA CYS A 293 15.30 -0.04 7.60
C CYS A 293 16.35 -1.06 7.14
N SER A 294 16.76 -1.98 8.01
CA SER A 294 17.72 -3.03 7.64
C SER A 294 17.18 -3.99 6.58
N LEU A 295 15.91 -4.41 6.67
CA LEU A 295 15.28 -5.26 5.66
C LEU A 295 15.16 -4.55 4.30
N ILE A 296 14.75 -3.28 4.30
CA ILE A 296 14.65 -2.45 3.10
C ILE A 296 16.03 -2.27 2.45
N TYR A 297 17.05 -1.98 3.26
CA TYR A 297 18.42 -1.85 2.77
C TYR A 297 18.92 -3.15 2.12
N ASN A 298 18.69 -4.30 2.75
CA ASN A 298 19.10 -5.60 2.20
C ASN A 298 18.43 -5.88 0.85
N PHE A 299 17.16 -5.51 0.67
CA PHE A 299 16.47 -5.66 -0.61
C PHE A 299 17.07 -4.75 -1.69
N ILE A 300 17.34 -3.48 -1.37
CA ILE A 300 17.96 -2.54 -2.33
C ILE A 300 19.41 -2.97 -2.66
N ASP A 301 20.17 -3.48 -1.69
CA ASP A 301 21.53 -3.96 -1.92
C ASP A 301 21.56 -5.23 -2.79
N ARG A 302 20.56 -6.10 -2.66
CA ARG A 302 20.34 -7.25 -3.55
C ARG A 302 20.11 -6.81 -5.01
N PHE A 303 19.37 -5.72 -5.21
CA PHE A 303 19.01 -5.19 -6.53
C PHE A 303 19.54 -3.76 -6.74
N LYS A 304 20.86 -3.59 -6.79
CA LYS A 304 21.52 -2.26 -6.93
C LYS A 304 21.06 -1.45 -8.14
N GLU A 305 20.59 -2.12 -9.18
CA GLU A 305 20.06 -1.48 -10.39
C GLU A 305 18.76 -0.71 -10.15
N LEU A 306 18.03 -0.97 -9.05
CA LEU A 306 16.86 -0.18 -8.63
C LEU A 306 17.19 1.31 -8.46
N LEU A 307 18.44 1.66 -8.14
CA LEU A 307 18.90 3.04 -8.01
C LEU A 307 18.87 3.82 -9.34
N LYS A 308 18.89 3.11 -10.47
CA LYS A 308 18.85 3.71 -11.81
C LYS A 308 17.43 3.81 -12.35
N LEU A 309 16.51 2.98 -11.84
CA LEU A 309 15.15 2.86 -12.36
C LEU A 309 14.24 4.01 -11.93
N LYS A 310 13.28 4.32 -12.81
CA LYS A 310 12.30 5.38 -12.66
C LYS A 310 10.89 4.87 -12.94
N PHE A 311 9.90 5.50 -12.31
CA PHE A 311 8.49 5.33 -12.61
C PHE A 311 8.14 5.92 -13.99
N SER A 312 6.94 5.62 -14.48
CA SER A 312 6.42 6.09 -15.77
C SER A 312 6.40 7.62 -15.94
N ASN A 313 6.33 8.35 -14.83
CA ASN A 313 6.38 9.82 -14.77
C ASN A 313 7.82 10.39 -14.60
N ASN A 314 8.86 9.57 -14.80
CA ASN A 314 10.27 9.90 -14.60
C ASN A 314 10.73 10.15 -13.15
N THR A 315 9.90 9.88 -12.13
CA THR A 315 10.39 9.94 -10.75
C THR A 315 11.29 8.74 -10.45
N PRO A 316 12.44 8.92 -9.78
CA PRO A 316 13.32 7.81 -9.42
C PRO A 316 12.65 6.89 -8.39
N PHE A 317 12.92 5.58 -8.49
CA PHE A 317 12.46 4.62 -7.48
C PHE A 317 13.14 4.87 -6.14
N CYS A 318 14.46 5.03 -6.15
CA CYS A 318 15.27 5.23 -4.96
C CYS A 318 16.38 6.24 -5.24
N GLU A 319 16.35 7.37 -4.55
CA GLU A 319 17.43 8.36 -4.58
C GLU A 319 18.56 7.98 -3.61
N GLN A 320 19.75 8.52 -3.85
CA GLN A 320 20.90 8.31 -2.96
C GLN A 320 20.63 8.80 -1.52
N SER A 321 19.82 9.85 -1.38
CA SER A 321 19.34 10.38 -0.09
C SER A 321 18.57 9.32 0.71
N LEU A 322 17.77 8.50 0.02
CA LEU A 322 16.94 7.44 0.57
C LEU A 322 17.76 6.21 0.98
N LEU A 323 18.70 5.81 0.14
CA LEU A 323 19.63 4.72 0.47
C LEU A 323 20.43 5.04 1.73
N ASN A 324 20.85 6.30 1.89
CA ASN A 324 21.54 6.78 3.09
C ASN A 324 20.64 6.72 4.33
N TYR A 325 19.33 6.94 4.19
CA TYR A 325 18.36 6.77 5.27
C TYR A 325 18.29 5.30 5.74
N PHE A 326 18.11 4.35 4.81
CA PHE A 326 17.93 2.93 5.16
C PHE A 326 19.22 2.24 5.62
N SER A 327 20.39 2.64 5.11
CA SER A 327 21.67 2.09 5.58
C SER A 327 22.05 2.51 7.01
N ASN A 328 21.21 3.29 7.69
CA ASN A 328 21.50 3.89 8.99
C ASN A 328 22.80 4.73 9.02
N LYS A 329 23.38 5.12 7.86
CA LYS A 329 24.41 6.17 7.80
C LYS A 329 23.89 7.52 8.32
N ASN A 330 22.56 7.67 8.39
CA ASN A 330 21.87 8.81 8.97
C ASN A 330 21.41 8.61 10.44
N GLU A 331 21.74 7.48 11.08
CA GLU A 331 21.71 7.36 12.56
C GLU A 331 23.01 7.86 13.22
N ASN A 332 23.78 8.69 12.51
CA ASN A 332 24.36 9.86 13.17
C ASN A 332 23.22 10.85 13.40
N THR A 333 22.51 10.66 14.51
CA THR A 333 21.61 11.60 15.18
C THR A 333 21.61 13.01 14.59
N LYS A 334 20.69 13.28 13.65
CA LYS A 334 20.20 14.64 13.39
C LYS A 334 19.04 14.95 14.36
N THR A 335 19.30 14.85 15.66
CA THR A 335 18.97 15.99 16.51
C THR A 335 19.91 17.07 16.02
N ASN A 336 19.41 18.18 15.47
CA ASN A 336 20.25 19.32 15.10
C ASN A 336 21.19 19.60 16.29
N PRO A 337 22.49 19.33 16.16
CA PRO A 337 23.38 19.92 17.10
C PRO A 337 23.56 21.34 16.64
N SER A 338 23.24 22.27 17.52
CA SER A 338 23.89 23.57 17.55
C SER A 338 25.32 23.46 16.99
N LYS A 339 25.73 24.41 16.13
CA LYS A 339 27.08 24.56 15.54
C LYS A 339 28.24 24.07 16.43
N ILE A 340 28.07 24.23 17.74
CA ILE A 340 28.81 23.68 18.86
C ILE A 340 29.23 22.17 18.74
N GLN A 341 28.38 21.25 18.27
CA GLN A 341 28.71 19.81 18.26
C GLN A 341 29.55 19.37 17.05
N LYS A 342 29.62 20.20 15.99
CA LYS A 342 30.60 20.01 14.90
C LYS A 342 32.02 20.36 15.37
N ASP A 343 32.15 21.35 16.26
CA ASP A 343 33.43 21.67 16.91
C ASP A 343 33.90 20.53 17.81
N LEU A 344 33.02 20.00 18.67
CA LEU A 344 33.35 18.94 19.64
C LEU A 344 33.94 17.70 18.96
N ASN A 345 33.31 17.21 17.89
CA ASN A 345 33.80 16.03 17.16
C ASN A 345 35.12 16.29 16.45
N GLN A 346 35.31 17.49 15.89
CA GLN A 346 36.57 17.84 15.23
C GLN A 346 37.71 17.93 16.26
N SER A 347 37.47 18.56 17.41
CA SER A 347 38.43 18.64 18.51
C SER A 347 38.77 17.26 19.10
N LEU A 348 37.80 16.34 19.23
CA LEU A 348 38.08 14.96 19.66
C LEU A 348 38.96 14.20 18.66
N ILE A 349 38.74 14.40 17.35
CA ILE A 349 39.59 13.82 16.29
C ILE A 349 41.00 14.41 16.35
N ASP A 350 41.13 15.71 16.62
CA ASP A 350 42.43 16.35 16.75
C ASP A 350 43.19 15.89 18.01
N ILE A 351 42.48 15.64 19.13
CA ILE A 351 43.06 15.03 20.35
C ILE A 351 43.56 13.61 20.07
N ASP A 352 42.82 12.81 19.29
CA ASP A 352 43.22 11.44 18.95
C ASP A 352 44.40 11.39 17.98
N LYS A 353 44.45 12.29 16.99
CA LYS A 353 45.57 12.41 16.05
C LYS A 353 46.89 12.79 16.74
N ASN A 354 46.82 13.57 17.81
CA ASN A 354 47.99 14.02 18.57
C ASN A 354 48.39 13.02 19.68
N ARG A 355 47.77 11.84 19.72
CA ARG A 355 48.03 10.82 20.73
C ARG A 355 49.16 9.88 20.28
N ASP A 356 50.18 9.78 21.10
CA ASP A 356 51.20 8.73 21.01
C ASP A 356 50.91 7.62 22.03
N ASN A 357 51.51 6.44 21.85
CA ASN A 357 51.39 5.29 22.76
C ASN A 357 52.04 5.51 24.15
N SER A 358 52.48 6.73 24.48
CA SER A 358 53.04 7.04 25.78
C SER A 358 51.95 7.25 26.83
N LEU A 359 52.28 6.91 28.07
CA LEU A 359 51.41 7.08 29.23
C LEU A 359 51.07 8.56 29.46
N PHE A 360 52.06 9.43 29.27
CA PHE A 360 51.91 10.88 29.41
C PHE A 360 51.01 11.48 28.33
N SER A 361 51.17 11.05 27.06
CA SER A 361 50.27 11.45 25.98
C SER A 361 48.83 10.98 26.25
N THR A 362 48.66 9.73 26.68
CA THR A 362 47.33 9.20 27.05
C THR A 362 46.69 9.99 28.18
N LEU A 363 47.47 10.39 29.20
CA LEU A 363 46.98 11.20 30.31
C LEU A 363 46.55 12.59 29.84
N ASN A 364 47.36 13.25 29.01
CA ASN A 364 47.05 14.57 28.46
C ASN A 364 45.82 14.53 27.54
N SER A 365 45.68 13.49 26.70
CA SER A 365 44.49 13.30 25.88
C SER A 365 43.23 13.14 26.73
N LEU A 366 43.29 12.40 27.85
CA LEU A 366 42.16 12.25 28.77
C LEU A 366 41.82 13.57 29.47
N ILE A 367 42.82 14.35 29.88
CA ILE A 367 42.60 15.68 30.49
C ILE A 367 41.93 16.62 29.49
N GLN A 368 42.45 16.69 28.26
CA GLN A 368 41.87 17.53 27.20
C GLN A 368 40.43 17.09 26.85
N MET A 369 40.16 15.78 26.83
CA MET A 369 38.79 15.28 26.65
C MET A 369 37.87 15.69 27.80
N ALA A 370 38.33 15.60 29.06
CA ALA A 370 37.53 15.98 30.21
C ALA A 370 37.21 17.48 30.22
N GLU A 371 38.19 18.34 29.93
CA GLU A 371 38.01 19.80 29.84
C GLU A 371 37.07 20.17 28.69
N LEU A 372 37.20 19.51 27.54
CA LEU A 372 36.30 19.69 26.41
C LEU A 372 34.86 19.28 26.73
N PHE A 373 34.65 18.19 27.47
CA PHE A 373 33.30 17.82 27.91
C PHE A 373 32.72 18.82 28.92
N GLU A 374 33.53 19.47 29.75
CA GLU A 374 33.07 20.54 30.65
C GLU A 374 32.67 21.82 29.90
N GLU A 375 33.49 22.26 28.94
CA GLU A 375 33.19 23.42 28.08
C GLU A 375 31.85 23.26 27.36
N GLN A 376 31.50 22.01 27.06
CA GLN A 376 30.31 21.59 26.32
C GLN A 376 29.12 21.28 27.23
N LYS A 377 29.23 21.55 28.54
CA LYS A 377 28.21 21.30 29.59
C LYS A 377 27.83 19.81 29.72
N MET A 378 28.72 18.89 29.38
CA MET A 378 28.54 17.44 29.52
C MET A 378 29.19 16.93 30.81
N GLU A 379 28.71 17.44 31.95
CA GLU A 379 29.33 17.25 33.28
C GLU A 379 29.48 15.76 33.67
N TYR A 380 28.48 14.93 33.37
CA TYR A 380 28.55 13.49 33.67
C TYR A 380 29.66 12.76 32.90
N ASN A 381 29.86 13.13 31.64
CA ASN A 381 30.90 12.55 30.80
C ASN A 381 32.29 12.99 31.26
N ALA A 382 32.45 14.28 31.59
CA ALA A 382 33.68 14.79 32.19
C ALA A 382 33.99 14.07 33.50
N LYS A 383 33.00 13.87 34.38
CA LYS A 383 33.14 13.15 35.66
C LYS A 383 33.65 11.71 35.48
N ILE A 384 33.12 10.98 34.50
CA ILE A 384 33.60 9.63 34.17
C ILE A 384 35.08 9.67 33.78
N ILE A 385 35.47 10.61 32.92
CA ILE A 385 36.87 10.72 32.48
C ILE A 385 37.77 11.14 33.63
N TYR A 386 37.36 12.08 34.49
CA TYR A 386 38.11 12.43 35.69
C TYR A 386 38.27 11.26 36.66
N THR A 387 37.25 10.40 36.78
CA THR A 387 37.34 9.16 37.56
C THR A 387 38.37 8.21 36.96
N GLN A 388 38.39 8.06 35.63
CA GLN A 388 39.38 7.23 34.94
C GLN A 388 40.80 7.81 35.05
N ILE A 389 40.96 9.14 34.98
CA ILE A 389 42.25 9.82 35.19
C ILE A 389 42.75 9.55 36.61
N LYS A 390 41.88 9.71 37.61
CA LYS A 390 42.19 9.41 39.01
C LYS A 390 42.63 7.96 39.19
N ASP A 391 41.86 7.00 38.70
CA ASP A 391 42.19 5.57 38.77
C ASP A 391 43.51 5.24 38.07
N LEU A 392 43.77 5.87 36.92
CA LEU A 392 45.02 5.70 36.18
C LEU A 392 46.22 6.29 36.93
N MET A 393 46.07 7.48 37.52
CA MET A 393 47.11 8.14 38.31
C MET A 393 47.40 7.38 39.62
N GLU A 394 46.38 6.82 40.28
CA GLU A 394 46.53 6.00 41.48
C GLU A 394 47.20 4.65 41.17
N LYS A 395 46.76 3.95 40.12
CA LYS A 395 47.32 2.64 39.72
C LYS A 395 48.76 2.74 39.25
N LYS A 396 49.15 3.86 38.65
CA LYS A 396 50.49 4.07 38.08
C LYS A 396 51.42 4.89 38.98
N LEU A 397 51.03 5.13 40.25
CA LEU A 397 51.81 5.88 41.25
C LEU A 397 52.20 7.30 40.80
N LEU A 398 51.39 7.93 39.93
CA LEU A 398 51.65 9.27 39.40
C LEU A 398 51.04 10.39 40.26
N LYS A 399 50.24 10.02 41.25
CA LYS A 399 49.56 10.94 42.18
C LYS A 399 50.53 11.91 42.88
N ASP A 400 51.75 11.46 43.18
CA ASP A 400 52.74 12.24 43.93
C ASP A 400 53.55 13.17 43.00
N TYR A 401 53.57 12.89 41.69
CA TYR A 401 54.30 13.67 40.68
C TYR A 401 53.43 14.72 39.98
N LEU A 402 52.13 14.44 39.78
CA LEU A 402 51.15 15.33 39.15
C LEU A 402 50.05 15.71 40.14
N THR A 403 50.47 16.24 41.29
CA THR A 403 49.59 16.52 42.44
C THR A 403 48.47 17.52 42.12
N LYS A 404 48.74 18.55 41.30
CA LYS A 404 47.74 19.56 40.93
C LYS A 404 46.64 18.98 40.04
N GLU A 405 47.03 18.23 39.01
CA GLU A 405 46.13 17.58 38.05
C GLU A 405 45.34 16.46 38.74
N TYR A 406 45.99 15.73 39.65
CA TYR A 406 45.37 14.69 40.45
C TYR A 406 44.30 15.23 41.40
N GLU A 407 44.60 16.29 42.16
CA GLU A 407 43.60 16.90 43.06
C GLU A 407 42.44 17.54 42.26
N LYS A 408 42.71 18.15 41.10
CA LYS A 408 41.67 18.65 40.19
C LYS A 408 40.77 17.51 39.69
N ALA A 409 41.34 16.41 39.23
CA ALA A 409 40.59 15.24 38.77
C ALA A 409 39.81 14.59 39.92
N LYS A 410 40.39 14.49 41.11
CA LYS A 410 39.75 13.95 42.29
C LYS A 410 38.54 14.78 42.72
N LEU A 411 38.68 16.10 42.81
CA LEU A 411 37.57 17.00 43.17
C LEU A 411 36.40 16.88 42.18
N LYS A 412 36.69 16.83 40.87
CA LYS A 412 35.70 16.74 39.79
C LYS A 412 35.15 15.34 39.53
N ALA A 413 35.78 14.31 40.10
CA ALA A 413 35.25 12.94 40.08
C ALA A 413 34.20 12.70 41.18
N PHE A 414 34.20 13.49 42.26
CA PHE A 414 33.28 13.33 43.39
C PHE A 414 32.06 14.26 43.32
N ASN A 415 32.26 15.54 42.98
CA ASN A 415 31.15 16.46 42.64
C ASN A 415 30.46 16.00 41.35
#